data_AF-A0AAN7EDL3-F1
#
_entry.id   AF-A0AAN7EDL3-F1
#
_cell.length_a   1.000
_cell.length_b   1.000
_cell.length_c   1.000
_cell.angle_alpha   90.00
_cell.angle_beta   90.00
_cell.angle_gamma   90.00
#
_symmetry.space_group_name_H-M   'P 1'
#
loop_
_entity.id
_entity.type
_entity.pdbx_description
1 polymer ?
#
loop_
_entity_poly.entity_id
_entity_poly.type
_entity_poly.pdbx_seq_one_letter_code
_entity_poly.pdbx_strand_id
1 'polypeptide(L)'
;MFHISSGSYRVLEIDYAYQALTLHDPHLSTCDTIVLGGKGNGFAVEPWREPYMNPTADNVFMLIGCSARSPLFQGFPGKHLPCRNVSGMGCEEYFDCPAWDLVGHRKVGSGSYGSGPPECCAWAFEAIKSINLTKLECEGYSSAYSLAPLKMDGPNGWSYGVRVKYSVQENYDFCHACEAAGGTCGYGSDGIRKMCMCGSFNSTSNCDSVKSSSSGRTWSIVDALTRLVVTKWREERGERQQQGAEDEERANI
;
A
#
# COMPACT_ATOMS: atom_id res chain seq x y z
N MET A 1 -5.67 11.06 11.87
CA MET A 1 -6.60 11.16 10.72
C MET A 1 -5.75 11.18 9.46
N PHE A 2 -6.17 10.49 8.42
CA PHE A 2 -5.45 10.38 7.15
C PHE A 2 -6.08 11.32 6.12
N HIS A 3 -5.27 12.18 5.49
CA HIS A 3 -5.76 13.24 4.62
C HIS A 3 -5.24 13.06 3.20
N ILE A 4 -6.15 13.05 2.24
CA ILE A 4 -5.87 13.02 0.80
C ILE A 4 -6.79 14.02 0.09
N SER A 5 -6.56 14.25 -1.21
CA SER A 5 -7.33 15.21 -2.00
C SER A 5 -8.84 14.96 -1.99
N SER A 6 -9.27 13.69 -1.89
CA SER A 6 -10.70 13.36 -1.84
C SER A 6 -11.35 13.58 -0.47
N GLY A 7 -10.58 13.68 0.62
CA GLY A 7 -11.15 13.88 1.94
C GLY A 7 -10.24 13.53 3.13
N SER A 8 -10.87 13.48 4.30
CA SER A 8 -10.24 13.14 5.57
C SER A 8 -10.85 11.86 6.13
N TYR A 9 -10.02 10.85 6.31
CA TYR A 9 -10.42 9.49 6.63
C TYR A 9 -9.88 9.09 8.00
N ARG A 10 -10.68 8.39 8.79
CA ARG A 10 -10.18 7.79 10.02
C ARG A 10 -9.51 6.46 9.67
N VAL A 11 -8.30 6.24 10.17
CA VAL A 11 -7.63 4.94 10.06
C VAL A 11 -8.24 4.03 11.12
N LEU A 12 -8.83 2.92 10.68
CA LEU A 12 -9.41 1.91 11.55
C LEU A 12 -8.34 0.88 11.96
N GLU A 13 -7.55 0.43 10.99
CA GLU A 13 -6.58 -0.64 11.17
C GLU A 13 -5.37 -0.46 10.25
N ILE A 14 -4.20 -0.90 10.71
CA ILE A 14 -2.97 -0.97 9.93
C ILE A 14 -2.43 -2.39 10.05
N ASP A 15 -2.42 -3.10 8.94
CA ASP A 15 -1.92 -4.46 8.81
C ASP A 15 -0.57 -4.44 8.11
N TYR A 16 0.50 -4.54 8.90
CA TYR A 16 1.87 -4.52 8.40
C TYR A 16 2.25 -5.80 7.64
N ALA A 17 1.64 -6.94 7.97
CA ALA A 17 1.96 -8.21 7.34
C ALA A 17 1.44 -8.27 5.90
N TYR A 18 0.24 -7.71 5.67
CA TYR A 18 -0.37 -7.64 4.35
C TYR A 18 -0.21 -6.27 3.68
N GLN A 19 0.51 -5.34 4.32
CA GLN A 19 0.73 -3.97 3.89
C GLN A 19 -0.59 -3.28 3.49
N ALA A 20 -1.60 -3.40 4.35
CA ALA A 20 -2.94 -2.90 4.12
C ALA A 20 -3.38 -1.94 5.23
N LEU A 21 -4.16 -0.94 4.84
CA LEU A 21 -4.69 0.10 5.71
C LEU A 21 -6.21 0.15 5.52
N THR A 22 -6.97 0.07 6.60
CA THR A 22 -8.44 0.18 6.52
C THR A 22 -8.86 1.60 6.88
N LEU A 23 -9.57 2.26 5.96
CA LEU A 23 -10.05 3.63 6.11
C LEU A 23 -11.56 3.68 6.31
N HIS A 24 -11.98 4.57 7.21
CA HIS A 24 -13.37 4.95 7.39
C HIS A 24 -13.62 6.35 6.82
N ASP A 25 -14.55 6.43 5.88
CA ASP A 25 -15.07 7.69 5.34
C ASP A 25 -16.40 8.03 6.03
N PRO A 26 -16.52 9.20 6.68
CA PRO A 26 -17.76 9.62 7.35
C PRO A 26 -18.96 9.83 6.40
N HIS A 27 -18.72 9.95 5.08
CA HIS A 27 -19.76 10.08 4.07
C HIS A 27 -20.06 8.75 3.34
N LEU A 28 -19.50 7.64 3.81
CA LEU A 28 -19.79 6.30 3.31
C LEU A 28 -21.13 5.80 3.85
N SER A 29 -21.96 5.22 2.98
CA SER A 29 -23.13 4.47 3.42
C SER A 29 -22.73 3.08 3.92
N THR A 30 -23.38 2.62 4.97
CA THR A 30 -23.19 1.30 5.60
C THR A 30 -24.55 0.60 5.73
N CYS A 31 -24.56 -0.62 6.26
CA CYS A 31 -25.80 -1.36 6.48
C CYS A 31 -26.77 -0.69 7.46
N ASP A 32 -26.25 0.12 8.39
CA ASP A 32 -27.04 0.81 9.41
C ASP A 32 -27.37 2.27 9.06
N THR A 33 -26.63 2.86 8.11
CA THR A 33 -26.81 4.28 7.76
C THR A 33 -26.61 4.53 6.26
N ILE A 34 -27.59 5.18 5.63
CA ILE A 34 -27.50 5.61 4.24
C ILE A 34 -27.22 7.11 4.17
N VAL A 35 -26.17 7.48 3.44
CA VAL A 35 -25.73 8.87 3.24
C VAL A 35 -25.87 9.22 1.76
N LEU A 36 -26.84 10.10 1.46
CA LEU A 36 -27.16 10.57 0.11
C LEU A 36 -27.04 12.10 -0.01
N GLY A 37 -27.28 12.61 -1.22
CA GLY A 37 -27.32 14.03 -1.54
C GLY A 37 -25.96 14.65 -1.82
N GLY A 38 -24.98 13.85 -2.26
CA GLY A 38 -23.66 14.35 -2.65
C GLY A 38 -22.85 14.94 -1.49
N LYS A 39 -23.13 14.49 -0.25
CA LYS A 39 -22.46 15.00 0.95
C LYS A 39 -20.97 14.64 1.04
N GLY A 40 -20.47 13.76 0.16
CA GLY A 40 -19.05 13.42 0.02
C GLY A 40 -18.59 13.44 -1.44
N ASN A 41 -17.28 13.47 -1.66
CA ASN A 41 -16.67 13.43 -3.00
C ASN A 41 -16.38 12.00 -3.48
N GLY A 42 -16.53 11.00 -2.59
CA GLY A 42 -16.10 9.62 -2.80
C GLY A 42 -14.67 9.38 -2.31
N PHE A 43 -14.00 8.39 -2.92
CA PHE A 43 -12.64 7.99 -2.60
C PHE A 43 -11.77 7.99 -3.86
N ALA A 44 -10.77 8.87 -3.90
CA ALA A 44 -9.84 8.98 -5.01
C ALA A 44 -8.43 9.28 -4.49
N VAL A 45 -7.49 8.44 -4.90
CA VAL A 45 -6.07 8.65 -4.62
C VAL A 45 -5.48 9.58 -5.68
N GLU A 46 -4.54 10.44 -5.29
CA GLU A 46 -3.84 11.32 -6.21
C GLU A 46 -2.90 10.52 -7.14
N PRO A 47 -2.74 10.91 -8.40
CA PRO A 47 -1.93 10.15 -9.37
C PRO A 47 -0.48 9.89 -8.93
N TRP A 48 0.11 10.80 -8.14
CA TRP A 48 1.48 10.64 -7.63
C TRP A 48 1.59 9.64 -6.48
N ARG A 49 0.46 9.25 -5.88
CA ARG A 49 0.36 8.34 -4.73
C ARG A 49 -0.14 6.95 -5.12
N GLU A 50 -0.90 6.84 -6.21
CA GLU A 50 -1.35 5.56 -6.79
C GLU A 50 -0.25 4.47 -6.86
N PRO A 51 1.01 4.74 -7.26
CA PRO A 51 2.00 3.67 -7.44
C PRO A 51 2.33 2.86 -6.17
N TYR A 52 2.08 3.43 -5.00
CA TYR A 52 2.38 2.81 -3.70
C TYR A 52 1.22 2.91 -2.73
N MET A 53 0.05 3.37 -3.18
CA MET A 53 -1.16 3.40 -2.38
C MET A 53 -2.38 3.28 -3.29
N ASN A 54 -3.08 2.16 -3.23
CA ASN A 54 -4.29 1.94 -4.03
C ASN A 54 -5.27 1.06 -3.28
N PRO A 55 -6.58 1.27 -3.45
CA PRO A 55 -7.59 0.34 -2.97
C PRO A 55 -7.27 -1.08 -3.42
N THR A 56 -7.40 -2.02 -2.49
CA THR A 56 -7.22 -3.44 -2.75
C THR A 56 -8.39 -3.99 -3.58
N ALA A 57 -8.14 -5.09 -4.30
CA ALA A 57 -9.14 -5.70 -5.20
C ALA A 57 -10.31 -6.39 -4.48
N ASP A 58 -10.18 -6.63 -3.16
CA ASP A 58 -11.24 -7.15 -2.29
C ASP A 58 -12.30 -6.09 -1.92
N ASN A 59 -12.04 -4.81 -2.18
CA ASN A 59 -13.06 -3.78 -2.03
C ASN A 59 -14.12 -3.90 -3.13
N VAL A 60 -15.36 -3.91 -2.68
CA VAL A 60 -16.54 -3.76 -3.52
C VAL A 60 -17.11 -2.38 -3.27
N PHE A 61 -17.22 -1.60 -4.33
CA PHE A 61 -17.81 -0.27 -4.30
C PHE A 61 -19.23 -0.35 -4.85
N MET A 62 -20.19 0.14 -4.07
CA MET A 62 -21.59 0.22 -4.45
C MET A 62 -21.94 1.70 -4.60
N LEU A 63 -22.26 2.15 -5.82
CA LEU A 63 -22.70 3.53 -6.05
C LEU A 63 -24.22 3.57 -6.03
N ILE A 64 -24.74 4.64 -5.43
CA ILE A 64 -26.16 4.78 -5.08
C ILE A 64 -26.71 6.03 -5.75
N GLY A 65 -27.91 5.92 -6.32
CA GLY A 65 -28.65 7.05 -6.89
C GLY A 65 -27.94 7.68 -8.08
N CYS A 66 -27.38 6.87 -8.98
CA CYS A 66 -26.67 7.39 -10.14
C CYS A 66 -27.64 7.85 -11.25
N SER A 67 -27.39 9.04 -11.81
CA SER A 67 -28.16 9.63 -12.91
C SER A 67 -28.04 8.81 -14.21
N ALA A 68 -29.07 8.85 -15.06
CA ALA A 68 -29.03 8.25 -16.40
C ALA A 68 -27.95 8.87 -17.31
N ARG A 69 -27.47 10.08 -16.97
CA ARG A 69 -26.36 10.75 -17.65
C ARG A 69 -25.00 10.39 -17.05
N SER A 70 -24.94 9.52 -16.05
CA SER A 70 -23.67 9.04 -15.52
C SER A 70 -22.84 8.38 -16.63
N PRO A 71 -21.52 8.64 -16.68
CA PRO A 71 -20.62 7.96 -17.61
C PRO A 71 -20.59 6.43 -17.43
N LEU A 72 -21.12 5.92 -16.31
CA LEU A 72 -21.31 4.47 -16.08
C LEU A 72 -22.36 3.87 -17.01
N PHE A 73 -23.38 4.66 -17.36
CA PHE A 73 -24.54 4.25 -18.17
C PHE A 73 -24.60 4.96 -19.53
N GLN A 74 -23.60 5.76 -19.89
CA GLN A 74 -23.47 6.36 -21.23
C GLN A 74 -22.54 5.51 -22.10
N GLY A 75 -22.95 5.20 -23.34
CA GLY A 75 -22.18 4.34 -24.24
C GLY A 75 -23.01 3.62 -25.30
N PHE A 76 -22.32 2.81 -26.12
CA PHE A 76 -22.94 1.81 -27.00
C PHE A 76 -23.08 0.49 -26.22
N PRO A 77 -24.02 -0.40 -26.58
CA PRO A 77 -24.08 -1.76 -26.02
C PRO A 77 -22.71 -2.45 -26.22
N GLY A 78 -21.97 -2.66 -25.12
CA GLY A 78 -20.59 -3.14 -25.09
C GLY A 78 -19.56 -2.21 -24.43
N LYS A 79 -19.87 -0.92 -24.25
CA LYS A 79 -19.02 0.04 -23.52
C LYS A 79 -19.54 0.41 -22.12
N HIS A 80 -20.80 0.11 -21.81
CA HIS A 80 -21.34 0.27 -20.47
C HIS A 80 -20.72 -0.77 -19.53
N LEU A 81 -20.36 -0.36 -18.32
CA LEU A 81 -19.93 -1.29 -17.28
C LEU A 81 -21.17 -1.90 -16.62
N PRO A 82 -21.50 -3.18 -16.86
CA PRO A 82 -22.67 -3.77 -16.23
C PRO A 82 -22.49 -3.84 -14.71
N CYS A 83 -23.56 -3.57 -13.99
CA CYS A 83 -23.64 -3.84 -12.55
C CYS A 83 -23.43 -5.33 -12.33
N ARG A 84 -22.50 -5.69 -11.44
CA ARG A 84 -22.24 -7.09 -11.12
C ARG A 84 -21.99 -7.25 -9.63
N ASN A 85 -22.44 -8.38 -9.11
CA ASN A 85 -22.01 -8.80 -7.78
C ASN A 85 -20.51 -9.13 -7.83
N VAL A 86 -19.77 -8.67 -6.83
CA VAL A 86 -18.32 -8.88 -6.72
C VAL A 86 -18.09 -9.63 -5.41
N SER A 87 -17.51 -10.82 -5.50
CA SER A 87 -17.17 -11.63 -4.31
C SER A 87 -18.37 -11.92 -3.39
N GLY A 88 -19.58 -12.08 -3.95
CA GLY A 88 -20.81 -12.31 -3.17
C GLY A 88 -21.35 -11.07 -2.45
N MET A 89 -20.76 -9.89 -2.69
CA MET A 89 -21.28 -8.60 -2.25
C MET A 89 -21.88 -7.89 -3.47
N GLY A 90 -23.14 -7.50 -3.33
CA GLY A 90 -23.93 -6.96 -4.43
C GLY A 90 -25.03 -6.05 -3.91
N CYS A 91 -25.67 -5.34 -4.83
CA CYS A 91 -26.76 -4.44 -4.47
C CYS A 91 -28.00 -5.19 -3.98
N GLU A 92 -28.28 -6.37 -4.54
CA GLU A 92 -29.40 -7.21 -4.09
C GLU A 92 -29.28 -7.56 -2.61
N GLU A 93 -28.11 -8.05 -2.19
CA GLU A 93 -27.83 -8.32 -0.79
C GLU A 93 -27.78 -7.03 0.02
N TYR A 94 -27.19 -5.96 -0.52
CA TYR A 94 -27.11 -4.67 0.19
C TYR A 94 -28.49 -4.06 0.48
N PHE A 95 -29.50 -4.30 -0.36
CA PHE A 95 -30.88 -3.84 -0.12
C PHE A 95 -31.58 -4.53 1.06
N ASP A 96 -31.04 -5.63 1.58
CA ASP A 96 -31.54 -6.28 2.80
C ASP A 96 -31.06 -5.59 4.09
N CYS A 97 -30.25 -4.53 3.98
CA CYS A 97 -29.82 -3.72 5.12
C CYS A 97 -30.97 -2.89 5.74
N PRO A 98 -31.05 -2.78 7.08
CA PRO A 98 -32.11 -2.04 7.76
C PRO A 98 -32.12 -0.55 7.42
N ALA A 99 -30.98 0.04 7.06
CA ALA A 99 -30.90 1.46 6.73
C ALA A 99 -31.76 1.84 5.51
N TRP A 100 -31.98 0.91 4.60
CA TRP A 100 -32.78 1.13 3.40
C TRP A 100 -34.28 1.25 3.69
N ASP A 101 -34.77 0.61 4.76
CA ASP A 101 -36.15 0.79 5.23
C ASP A 101 -36.41 2.24 5.65
N LEU A 102 -35.40 2.92 6.20
CA LEU A 102 -35.49 4.31 6.66
C LEU A 102 -35.50 5.33 5.50
N VAL A 103 -34.88 4.99 4.38
CA VAL A 103 -34.83 5.84 3.18
C VAL A 103 -36.09 5.66 2.31
N GLY A 104 -36.94 4.70 2.68
CA GLY A 104 -38.18 4.42 1.94
C GLY A 104 -37.90 3.67 0.64
N HIS A 105 -37.01 2.67 0.70
CA HIS A 105 -36.68 1.84 -0.45
C HIS A 105 -37.93 1.37 -1.16
N ARG A 106 -38.07 1.76 -2.44
CA ARG A 106 -38.98 1.05 -3.32
C ARG A 106 -38.24 -0.22 -3.70
N LYS A 107 -38.64 -1.37 -3.17
CA LYS A 107 -38.34 -2.67 -3.81
C LYS A 107 -39.01 -2.68 -5.19
N VAL A 108 -38.47 -1.92 -6.15
CA VAL A 108 -38.77 -2.11 -7.57
C VAL A 108 -38.05 -3.39 -7.91
N GLY A 109 -38.82 -4.47 -7.90
CA GLY A 109 -38.32 -5.82 -8.01
C GLY A 109 -37.27 -5.96 -9.11
N SER A 110 -36.19 -6.66 -8.75
CA SER A 110 -35.46 -7.55 -9.63
C SER A 110 -36.37 -8.04 -10.76
N GLY A 111 -36.11 -7.62 -12.00
CA GLY A 111 -36.74 -8.26 -13.17
C GLY A 111 -37.08 -7.39 -14.38
N SER A 112 -37.09 -6.06 -14.31
CA SER A 112 -37.27 -5.26 -15.53
C SER A 112 -36.61 -3.91 -15.39
N TYR A 113 -35.60 -3.65 -16.22
CA TYR A 113 -35.18 -2.29 -16.53
C TYR A 113 -36.42 -1.52 -17.01
N GLY A 114 -37.09 -0.81 -16.10
CA GLY A 114 -37.74 0.44 -16.49
C GLY A 114 -36.67 1.32 -17.13
N SER A 115 -37.03 2.26 -18.01
CA SER A 115 -36.11 3.00 -18.88
C SER A 115 -35.01 3.86 -18.20
N GLY A 116 -34.64 3.61 -16.95
CA GLY A 116 -33.59 4.31 -16.19
C GLY A 116 -32.57 3.36 -15.54
N PRO A 117 -31.46 3.90 -15.02
CA PRO A 117 -30.43 3.14 -14.33
C PRO A 117 -30.92 2.56 -13.00
N PRO A 118 -30.32 1.46 -12.51
CA PRO A 118 -30.65 0.89 -11.20
C PRO A 118 -30.27 1.84 -10.05
N GLU A 119 -30.99 1.72 -8.93
CA GLU A 119 -30.80 2.56 -7.74
C GLU A 119 -29.45 2.33 -7.05
N CYS A 120 -28.97 1.10 -7.06
CA CYS A 120 -27.63 0.73 -6.63
C CYS A 120 -26.96 -0.07 -7.75
N CYS A 121 -25.65 0.11 -7.89
CA CYS A 121 -24.86 -0.74 -8.76
C CYS A 121 -23.53 -1.04 -8.09
N ALA A 122 -23.03 -2.26 -8.24
CA ALA A 122 -21.82 -2.75 -7.57
C ALA A 122 -20.69 -2.97 -8.58
N TRP A 123 -19.47 -2.61 -8.17
CA TRP A 123 -18.27 -2.72 -8.99
C TRP A 123 -17.02 -3.03 -8.16
N ALA A 124 -16.08 -3.68 -8.83
CA ALA A 124 -14.72 -3.82 -8.32
C ALA A 124 -13.94 -2.52 -8.60
N PHE A 125 -13.01 -2.17 -7.72
CA PHE A 125 -12.19 -0.97 -7.88
C PHE A 125 -11.51 -0.90 -9.26
N GLU A 126 -10.96 -2.02 -9.73
CA GLU A 126 -10.21 -2.11 -11.00
C GLU A 126 -11.02 -1.64 -12.22
N ALA A 127 -12.35 -1.73 -12.14
CA ALA A 127 -13.24 -1.37 -13.23
C ALA A 127 -13.48 0.15 -13.33
N ILE A 128 -13.58 0.84 -12.18
CA ILE A 128 -13.88 2.29 -12.12
C ILE A 128 -12.59 3.12 -11.94
N LYS A 129 -11.58 2.55 -11.27
CA LYS A 129 -10.27 3.14 -10.92
C LYS A 129 -10.30 4.36 -10.00
N SER A 130 -11.44 5.04 -9.87
CA SER A 130 -11.61 6.19 -8.97
C SER A 130 -13.08 6.41 -8.64
N ILE A 131 -13.41 6.59 -7.36
CA ILE A 131 -14.79 6.85 -6.94
C ILE A 131 -14.94 8.37 -6.75
N ASN A 132 -15.32 9.07 -7.82
CA ASN A 132 -15.63 10.51 -7.76
C ASN A 132 -17.12 10.70 -8.00
N LEU A 133 -17.88 10.92 -6.92
CA LEU A 133 -19.35 10.93 -6.99
C LEU A 133 -19.91 12.02 -7.89
N THR A 134 -19.30 13.21 -7.88
CA THR A 134 -19.69 14.32 -8.74
C THR A 134 -19.48 13.97 -10.21
N LYS A 135 -18.32 13.40 -10.57
CA LYS A 135 -18.01 12.99 -11.94
C LYS A 135 -18.87 11.82 -12.40
N LEU A 136 -19.21 10.92 -11.48
CA LEU A 136 -20.05 9.75 -11.74
C LEU A 136 -21.54 10.08 -11.66
N GLU A 137 -21.92 11.32 -11.31
CA GLU A 137 -23.31 11.74 -11.10
C GLU A 137 -24.12 10.81 -10.18
N CYS A 138 -23.53 10.42 -9.05
CA CYS A 138 -24.18 9.56 -8.05
C CYS A 138 -24.40 10.33 -6.74
N GLU A 139 -25.48 10.01 -6.03
CA GLU A 139 -25.86 10.68 -4.78
C GLU A 139 -25.06 10.22 -3.57
N GLY A 140 -24.57 8.98 -3.60
CA GLY A 140 -23.80 8.38 -2.52
C GLY A 140 -23.04 7.13 -2.96
N TYR A 141 -22.28 6.56 -2.03
CA TYR A 141 -21.64 5.27 -2.22
C TYR A 141 -21.48 4.52 -0.90
N SER A 142 -21.29 3.21 -1.03
CA SER A 142 -20.83 2.30 0.01
C SER A 142 -19.57 1.58 -0.47
N SER A 143 -18.78 1.09 0.48
CA SER A 143 -17.63 0.25 0.23
C SER A 143 -17.57 -0.82 1.30
N ALA A 144 -17.49 -2.07 0.85
CA ALA A 144 -17.42 -3.22 1.71
C ALA A 144 -16.32 -4.18 1.24
N TYR A 145 -15.78 -4.93 2.17
CA TYR A 145 -14.80 -5.97 1.93
C TYR A 145 -15.05 -7.16 2.87
N SER A 146 -14.44 -8.29 2.56
CA SER A 146 -14.51 -9.48 3.41
C SER A 146 -13.18 -10.21 3.43
N LEU A 147 -12.69 -10.49 4.64
CA LEU A 147 -11.43 -11.16 4.88
C LEU A 147 -11.70 -12.62 5.22
N ALA A 148 -11.24 -13.52 4.35
CA ALA A 148 -11.33 -14.96 4.53
C ALA A 148 -12.73 -15.49 4.93
N PRO A 149 -13.81 -15.17 4.19
CA PRO A 149 -15.13 -15.65 4.55
C PRO A 149 -15.24 -17.16 4.28
N LEU A 150 -15.47 -17.94 5.32
CA LEU A 150 -15.93 -19.34 5.19
C LEU A 150 -17.40 -19.40 4.75
N LYS A 151 -18.17 -18.36 5.10
CA LYS A 151 -19.53 -18.03 4.65
C LYS A 151 -19.74 -16.52 4.85
N MET A 152 -20.52 -15.90 3.97
CA MET A 152 -20.92 -14.49 4.12
C MET A 152 -22.30 -14.44 4.78
N ASP A 153 -22.41 -13.79 5.94
CA ASP A 153 -23.67 -13.67 6.70
C ASP A 153 -24.57 -12.53 6.18
N GLY A 154 -24.57 -12.32 4.86
CA GLY A 154 -25.26 -11.20 4.21
C GLY A 154 -24.63 -9.84 4.56
N PRO A 155 -25.31 -8.73 4.25
CA PRO A 155 -24.71 -7.40 4.32
C PRO A 155 -24.44 -6.91 5.75
N ASN A 156 -25.16 -7.44 6.74
CA ASN A 156 -24.92 -7.16 8.16
C ASN A 156 -23.57 -7.72 8.64
N GLY A 157 -23.05 -8.76 7.97
CA GLY A 157 -21.75 -9.37 8.28
C GLY A 157 -20.58 -8.77 7.50
N TRP A 158 -20.83 -7.81 6.60
CA TRP A 158 -19.77 -7.20 5.81
C TRP A 158 -18.95 -6.21 6.63
N SER A 159 -17.67 -6.09 6.30
CA SER A 159 -16.83 -5.02 6.84
C SER A 159 -16.94 -3.80 5.95
N TYR A 160 -17.41 -2.69 6.50
CA TYR A 160 -17.58 -1.43 5.77
C TYR A 160 -16.38 -0.50 5.96
N GLY A 161 -15.85 -0.01 4.85
CA GLY A 161 -14.66 0.83 4.80
C GLY A 161 -13.91 0.65 3.49
N VAL A 162 -12.84 1.41 3.31
CA VAL A 162 -11.97 1.32 2.13
C VAL A 162 -10.63 0.73 2.56
N ARG A 163 -10.35 -0.51 2.14
CA ARG A 163 -9.06 -1.16 2.36
C ARG A 163 -8.08 -0.72 1.29
N VAL A 164 -6.92 -0.23 1.69
CA VAL A 164 -5.93 0.36 0.79
C VAL A 164 -4.62 -0.38 1.00
N LYS A 165 -4.06 -0.93 -0.08
CA LYS A 165 -2.71 -1.47 -0.05
C LYS A 165 -1.76 -0.31 -0.06
N TYR A 166 -0.79 -0.32 0.85
CA TYR A 166 0.32 0.60 0.80
C TYR A 166 1.61 -0.16 0.49
N SER A 167 2.57 0.55 -0.08
CA SER A 167 3.95 0.10 -0.20
C SER A 167 4.80 1.15 0.45
N VAL A 168 5.53 0.78 1.48
CA VAL A 168 6.67 1.57 1.91
C VAL A 168 7.77 1.24 0.91
N GLN A 169 8.43 2.25 0.34
CA GLN A 169 9.68 1.98 -0.37
C GLN A 169 10.69 1.51 0.67
N GLU A 170 10.62 0.23 1.01
CA GLU A 170 11.56 -0.43 1.88
C GLU A 170 12.83 -0.58 1.06
N ASN A 171 13.61 0.49 1.05
CA ASN A 171 14.97 0.44 0.56
C ASN A 171 15.81 -0.20 1.67
N TYR A 172 15.46 -1.45 2.01
CA TYR A 172 16.10 -2.22 3.06
C TYR A 172 17.60 -2.14 2.88
N ASP A 173 18.12 -2.29 1.66
CA ASP A 173 19.55 -2.24 1.39
C ASP A 173 20.21 -0.91 1.83
N PHE A 174 19.54 0.23 1.60
CA PHE A 174 20.06 1.54 2.03
C PHE A 174 19.99 1.69 3.55
N CYS A 175 18.84 1.41 4.16
CA CYS A 175 18.70 1.55 5.60
C CYS A 175 19.56 0.53 6.36
N HIS A 176 19.64 -0.72 5.90
CA HIS A 176 20.56 -1.72 6.44
C HIS A 176 22.02 -1.27 6.32
N ALA A 177 22.45 -0.76 5.17
CA ALA A 177 23.82 -0.27 5.02
C ALA A 177 24.11 0.93 5.93
N CYS A 178 23.14 1.83 6.10
CA CYS A 178 23.24 2.97 7.01
C CYS A 178 23.34 2.52 8.48
N GLU A 179 22.42 1.66 8.92
CA GLU A 179 22.34 1.14 10.29
C GLU A 179 23.54 0.24 10.63
N ALA A 180 23.99 -0.58 9.67
CA ALA A 180 25.20 -1.40 9.81
C ALA A 180 26.47 -0.53 9.98
N ALA A 181 26.50 0.65 9.36
CA ALA A 181 27.57 1.63 9.53
C ALA A 181 27.40 2.51 10.79
N GLY A 182 26.40 2.24 11.64
CA GLY A 182 26.13 2.97 12.87
C GLY A 182 25.39 4.30 12.70
N GLY A 183 24.77 4.52 11.54
CA GLY A 183 23.91 5.67 11.26
C GLY A 183 22.43 5.39 11.50
N THR A 184 21.62 6.45 11.54
CA THR A 184 20.16 6.34 11.57
C THR A 184 19.61 6.60 10.17
N CYS A 185 18.86 5.65 9.62
CA CYS A 185 18.22 5.82 8.32
C CYS A 185 17.01 6.76 8.41
N GLY A 186 16.83 7.63 7.42
CA GLY A 186 15.65 8.47 7.30
C GLY A 186 15.52 9.14 5.95
N TYR A 187 14.69 10.18 5.91
CA TYR A 187 14.51 11.03 4.74
C TYR A 187 14.99 12.44 5.05
N GLY A 188 15.51 13.14 4.04
CA GLY A 188 15.86 14.55 4.13
C GLY A 188 14.64 15.43 4.36
N SER A 189 14.87 16.74 4.51
CA SER A 189 13.80 17.73 4.71
C SER A 189 12.78 17.82 3.56
N ASP A 190 13.12 17.27 2.39
CA ASP A 190 12.20 17.16 1.25
C ASP A 190 11.26 15.96 1.33
N GLY A 191 11.44 15.06 2.32
CA GLY A 191 10.62 13.87 2.53
C GLY A 191 10.72 12.82 1.41
N ILE A 192 11.58 13.05 0.42
CA ILE A 192 11.67 12.25 -0.81
C ILE A 192 13.06 11.61 -0.91
N ARG A 193 14.11 12.36 -0.57
CA ARG A 193 15.49 11.85 -0.68
C ARG A 193 15.86 11.09 0.58
N LYS A 194 16.44 9.91 0.37
CA LYS A 194 16.95 9.03 1.42
C LYS A 194 18.23 9.64 2.00
N MET A 195 18.34 9.64 3.33
CA MET A 195 19.43 10.27 4.05
C MET A 195 19.83 9.38 5.23
N CYS A 196 21.12 9.09 5.33
CA CYS A 196 21.74 8.38 6.43
C CYS A 196 22.35 9.41 7.37
N MET A 197 21.85 9.48 8.60
CA MET A 197 22.31 10.44 9.61
C MET A 197 23.45 9.80 10.42
N CYS A 198 24.67 10.26 10.18
CA CYS A 198 25.89 9.73 10.79
C CYS A 198 26.33 10.51 12.04
N GLY A 199 25.42 11.28 12.63
CA GLY A 199 25.69 12.21 13.74
C GLY A 199 26.30 13.53 13.30
N SER A 200 27.52 13.51 12.76
CA SER A 200 28.27 14.73 12.37
C SER A 200 28.09 15.15 10.91
N PHE A 201 27.60 14.25 10.06
CA PHE A 201 27.30 14.51 8.66
C PHE A 201 26.12 13.66 8.20
N ASN A 202 25.53 14.09 7.10
CA ASN A 202 24.47 13.34 6.42
C ASN A 202 25.05 12.72 5.14
N SER A 203 24.75 11.46 4.89
CA SER A 203 25.20 10.69 3.73
C SER A 203 24.03 10.17 2.91
N THR A 204 24.19 10.05 1.59
CA THR A 204 23.19 9.44 0.69
C THR A 204 23.46 7.95 0.43
N SER A 205 24.48 7.36 1.08
CA SER A 205 24.79 5.93 0.99
C SER A 205 24.86 5.25 2.36
N ASN A 206 25.89 5.52 3.16
CA ASN A 206 26.12 4.99 4.49
C ASN A 206 27.12 5.87 5.27
N CYS A 207 27.43 5.51 6.52
CA CYS A 207 28.39 6.23 7.36
C CYS A 207 29.85 5.78 7.19
N ASP A 208 30.11 4.89 6.23
CA ASP A 208 31.46 4.38 5.95
C ASP A 208 32.30 5.32 5.09
N SER A 209 31.77 6.48 4.69
CA SER A 209 32.57 7.52 4.05
C SER A 209 33.71 7.92 4.98
N VAL A 210 34.89 7.43 4.61
CA VAL A 210 36.21 7.53 5.22
C VAL A 210 36.37 8.78 6.08
N LYS A 211 36.94 8.61 7.28
CA LYS A 211 37.55 9.63 8.14
C LYS A 211 38.64 10.45 7.42
N SER A 212 38.29 11.14 6.35
CA SER A 212 39.16 11.92 5.48
C SER A 212 38.77 13.41 5.48
N SER A 213 38.24 13.89 6.60
CA SER A 213 38.26 15.32 6.91
C SER A 213 38.50 15.52 8.41
N SER A 214 39.66 16.10 8.72
CA SER A 214 40.09 16.56 10.05
C SER A 214 40.37 15.51 11.13
N SER A 215 41.54 14.87 11.05
CA SER A 215 42.37 14.73 12.25
C SER A 215 43.80 15.13 11.89
N GLY A 216 44.27 16.17 12.57
CA GLY A 216 45.61 16.70 12.40
C GLY A 216 46.64 15.59 12.57
N ARG A 217 47.65 15.63 11.69
CA ARG A 217 48.82 14.77 11.75
C ARG A 217 49.45 14.88 13.14
N THR A 218 49.41 13.80 13.90
CA THR A 218 50.47 13.45 14.85
C THR A 218 50.85 12.00 14.56
N TRP A 219 51.92 11.85 13.80
CA TRP A 219 52.60 10.57 13.63
C TRP A 219 53.19 10.18 14.99
N SER A 220 52.59 9.19 15.65
CA SER A 220 53.25 8.49 16.75
C SER A 220 54.03 7.32 16.16
N ILE A 221 55.35 7.34 16.37
CA ILE A 221 56.37 6.47 15.74
C ILE A 221 56.27 4.98 16.17
N VAL A 222 55.25 4.59 16.94
CA VAL A 222 55.13 3.24 17.50
C VAL A 222 54.37 2.23 16.64
N ASP A 223 53.60 2.65 15.63
CA ASP A 223 52.74 1.71 14.86
C ASP A 223 53.29 1.28 13.49
N ALA A 224 54.50 1.74 13.14
CA ALA A 224 55.20 1.29 11.93
C ALA A 224 55.88 -0.07 12.09
N LEU A 225 56.11 -0.53 13.32
CA LEU A 225 56.79 -1.80 13.60
C LEU A 225 55.83 -3.01 13.62
N THR A 226 54.54 -2.79 13.86
CA THR A 226 53.56 -3.89 13.93
C THR A 226 53.11 -4.37 12.54
N ARG A 227 53.14 -3.50 11.52
CA ARG A 227 52.78 -3.88 10.14
C ARG A 227 53.85 -4.67 9.40
N LEU A 228 55.13 -4.53 9.75
CA LEU A 228 56.23 -5.29 9.17
C LEU A 228 56.32 -6.72 9.72
N VAL A 229 55.81 -6.96 10.93
CA VAL A 229 55.80 -8.31 11.53
C VAL A 229 54.64 -9.14 10.98
N VAL A 230 53.46 -8.55 10.74
CA VAL A 230 52.27 -9.31 10.29
C VAL A 230 52.37 -9.75 8.83
N THR A 231 53.02 -8.99 7.95
CA THR A 231 53.24 -9.43 6.55
C THR A 231 54.22 -10.60 6.46
N LYS A 232 55.28 -10.60 7.28
CA LYS A 232 56.26 -11.71 7.32
C LYS A 232 55.65 -13.03 7.83
N TRP A 233 54.71 -12.98 8.77
CA TRP A 233 54.00 -14.17 9.28
C TRP A 233 52.94 -14.75 8.32
N ARG A 234 52.50 -13.97 7.31
CA ARG A 234 51.53 -14.44 6.31
C ARG A 234 52.20 -15.13 5.13
N GLU A 235 53.45 -14.77 4.83
CA GLU A 235 54.26 -15.36 3.77
C GLU A 235 54.81 -16.75 4.19
N GLU A 236 55.32 -16.90 5.43
CA GLU A 236 55.82 -18.18 5.96
C GLU A 236 54.74 -19.27 6.21
N ARG A 237 53.45 -18.90 6.20
CA ARG A 237 52.33 -19.87 6.27
C ARG A 237 51.84 -20.34 4.91
N GLY A 238 52.12 -19.59 3.83
CA GLY A 238 51.80 -20.01 2.47
C GLY A 238 52.70 -21.14 1.98
N GLU A 239 54.01 -21.04 2.24
CA GLU A 239 54.99 -22.04 1.78
C GLU A 239 54.85 -23.40 2.49
N ARG A 240 54.36 -23.42 3.74
CA ARG A 240 54.13 -24.68 4.48
C ARG A 240 52.92 -25.49 4.01
N GLN A 241 51.96 -24.89 3.32
CA GLN A 241 50.80 -25.61 2.79
C GLN A 241 51.05 -26.21 1.41
N GLN A 242 52.03 -25.69 0.66
CA GLN A 242 52.35 -26.19 -0.68
C GLN A 242 53.23 -27.45 -0.64
N GLN A 243 54.13 -27.55 0.35
CA GLN A 243 54.97 -28.74 0.54
C GLN A 243 54.19 -29.99 1.02
N GLY A 244 53.05 -29.80 1.70
CA GLY A 244 52.22 -30.92 2.18
C GLY A 244 51.38 -31.60 1.10
N ALA A 245 51.10 -30.91 -0.01
CA ALA A 245 50.29 -31.45 -1.12
C ALA A 245 51.13 -32.26 -2.12
N GLU A 246 52.43 -31.96 -2.28
CA GLU A 246 53.32 -32.70 -3.19
C GLU A 246 53.83 -34.04 -2.61
N ASP A 247 53.87 -34.19 -1.28
CA ASP A 247 54.28 -35.45 -0.64
C ASP A 247 53.16 -36.52 -0.62
N GLU A 248 51.88 -36.13 -0.75
CA GLU A 248 50.75 -37.07 -0.81
C GLU A 248 50.53 -37.66 -2.22
N GLU A 249 51.02 -36.97 -3.27
CA GLU A 249 50.97 -37.46 -4.66
C GLU A 249 52.14 -38.40 -5.02
N ARG A 250 53.21 -38.43 -4.21
CA ARG A 250 54.37 -39.32 -4.39
C ARG A 250 54.27 -40.66 -3.64
N ALA A 251 53.24 -40.84 -2.81
CA ALA A 251 52.97 -42.09 -2.08
C ALA A 251 51.96 -43.01 -2.79
N ASN A 252 51.41 -42.59 -3.94
CA ASN A 252 50.36 -43.29 -4.67
C ASN A 252 50.77 -43.74 -6.09
N ILE A 253 52.07 -43.91 -6.35
CA ILE A 253 52.62 -44.60 -7.52
C ILE A 253 53.52 -45.75 -7.06
#